data_AF-A0A846Q8D0-F1
#
_entry.id   AF-A0A846Q8D0-F1
#
_cell.length_a   1.000
_cell.length_b   1.000
_cell.length_c   1.000
_cell.angle_alpha   90.00
_cell.angle_beta   90.00
_cell.angle_gamma   90.00
#
_symmetry.space_group_name_H-M   'P 1'
#
loop_
_entity.id
_entity.type
_entity.pdbx_description
1 polymer ?
#
loop_
_entity_poly.entity_id
_entity_poly.type
_entity_poly.pdbx_seq_one_letter_code
_entity_poly.pdbx_strand_id
1 'polypeptide(L)' 'VNVFVHPNSSRRKRVYINNYKATRHAIRKAMEGRPTSKELSENKSRARHPLRHDL' A
#
# COMPACT_ATOMS: atom_id res chain seq x y z
N VAL A 1 12.68 7.37 -2.24
CA VAL A 1 11.46 6.54 -2.38
C VAL A 1 11.89 5.09 -2.24
N ASN A 2 11.32 4.36 -1.29
CA ASN A 2 11.65 2.94 -1.07
C ASN A 2 10.60 2.07 -1.76
N VAL A 3 11.04 0.98 -2.38
CA VAL A 3 10.17 0.06 -3.13
C VAL A 3 10.37 -1.36 -2.63
N PHE A 4 9.32 -2.17 -2.68
CA PHE A 4 9.39 -3.60 -2.40
C PHE A 4 9.07 -4.40 -3.66
N VAL A 5 9.95 -5.34 -4.01
CA VAL A 5 9.75 -6.30 -5.08
C VAL A 5 10.13 -7.68 -4.54
N HIS A 6 9.20 -8.63 -4.61
CA HIS A 6 9.48 -9.99 -4.16
C HIS A 6 10.58 -10.63 -5.04
N PRO A 7 11.56 -11.36 -4.48
CA PRO A 7 12.69 -11.93 -5.24
C PRO A 7 12.26 -12.79 -6.45
N ASN A 8 11.17 -13.54 -6.33
CA ASN A 8 10.64 -14.38 -7.42
C ASN A 8 9.85 -13.62 -8.51
N SER A 9 9.85 -12.28 -8.50
CA SER A 9 9.11 -11.48 -9.49
C SER A 9 9.83 -11.44 -10.85
N SER A 10 9.31 -12.13 -11.86
CA SER A 10 9.93 -12.18 -13.20
C SER A 10 9.34 -11.19 -14.21
N ARG A 11 8.11 -10.70 -14.00
CA ARG A 11 7.38 -9.86 -14.97
C ARG A 11 7.71 -8.37 -14.83
N ARG A 12 8.77 -7.92 -15.51
CA ARG A 12 9.25 -6.50 -15.49
C ARG A 12 8.14 -5.46 -15.69
N LYS A 13 7.25 -5.65 -16.68
CA LYS A 13 6.14 -4.71 -16.95
C LYS A 13 5.18 -4.57 -15.76
N ARG A 14 4.90 -5.66 -15.04
CA ARG A 14 4.04 -5.63 -13.84
C ARG A 14 4.73 -4.93 -12.68
N VAL A 15 6.01 -5.21 -12.45
CA VAL A 15 6.83 -4.53 -11.43
C VAL A 15 6.81 -3.02 -11.66
N TYR A 16 7.04 -2.57 -12.90
CA TYR A 16 7.02 -1.15 -13.24
C TYR A 16 5.65 -0.52 -12.98
N ILE A 17 4.57 -1.09 -13.56
CA ILE A 17 3.23 -0.52 -13.46
C ILE A 17 2.74 -0.47 -12.01
N ASN A 18 3.02 -1.50 -11.21
CA ASN A 18 2.58 -1.55 -9.82
C ASN A 18 3.34 -0.53 -8.96
N ASN A 19 4.65 -0.41 -9.12
CA ASN A 19 5.44 0.58 -8.40
C ASN A 19 5.07 2.01 -8.79
N TYR A 20 4.81 2.27 -10.08
CA TYR A 20 4.33 3.57 -10.53
C TYR A 20 3.00 3.94 -9.86
N LYS A 21 2.01 3.05 -9.88
CA LYS A 21 0.71 3.27 -9.23
C LYS A 21 0.86 3.48 -7.73
N ALA A 22 1.60 2.59 -7.05
CA ALA A 22 1.80 2.65 -5.60
C ALA A 22 2.47 3.97 -5.18
N THR A 23 3.56 4.35 -5.87
CA THR A 23 4.30 5.59 -5.57
C THR A 23 3.46 6.83 -5.82
N ARG A 24 2.74 6.89 -6.96
CA ARG A 24 1.82 8.00 -7.25
C ARG A 24 0.74 8.15 -6.18
N HIS A 25 0.17 7.03 -5.72
CA HIS A 25 -0.81 7.06 -4.64
C HIS A 25 -0.21 7.47 -3.30
N ALA A 26 1.01 7.02 -2.98
CA ALA A 26 1.71 7.38 -1.75
C ALA A 26 2.02 8.88 -1.69
N ILE A 27 2.56 9.46 -2.76
CA ILE A 27 2.84 10.90 -2.85
C ILE A 27 1.55 11.70 -2.70
N ARG A 28 0.50 11.33 -3.44
CA ARG A 28 -0.79 12.02 -3.36
C ARG A 28 -1.36 11.99 -1.93
N LYS A 29 -1.36 10.83 -1.27
CA LYS A 29 -1.84 10.71 0.12
C LYS A 29 -0.98 11.51 1.09
N ALA A 30 0.33 11.54 0.91
CA ALA A 30 1.23 12.33 1.74
C ALA A 30 0.96 13.84 1.59
N MET A 31 0.77 14.33 0.37
CA MET A 31 0.40 15.73 0.11
C MET A 31 -0.96 16.11 0.70
N GLU A 32 -1.92 15.18 0.67
CA GLU A 32 -3.25 15.36 1.24
C GLU A 32 -3.31 15.13 2.77
N GLY A 33 -2.22 14.70 3.40
CA GLY A 33 -2.20 14.36 4.83
C GLY A 33 -3.09 13.16 5.19
N ARG A 34 -3.28 12.23 4.26
CA ARG A 34 -4.16 11.05 4.42
C ARG A 34 -3.37 9.75 4.66
N PRO A 35 -3.95 8.77 5.39
CA PRO A 35 -5.22 8.84 6.11
C PRO A 35 -5.13 9.68 7.39
N THR A 36 -6.23 10.32 7.76
CA THR A 36 -6.33 11.02 9.06
C THR A 36 -6.46 10.02 10.20
N SER A 37 -6.15 10.43 11.44
CA SER A 37 -6.29 9.57 12.63
C SER A 37 -7.74 9.08 12.83
N LYS A 38 -8.71 9.93 12.53
CA LYS A 38 -10.14 9.60 12.60
C LYS A 38 -10.52 8.51 11.57
N GLU A 39 -10.15 8.71 10.31
CA GLU A 39 -10.40 7.72 9.24
C GLU A 39 -9.73 6.36 9.55
N LEU A 40 -8.54 6.39 10.15
CA LEU A 40 -7.82 5.18 10.54
C LEU A 40 -8.57 4.42 11.65
N SER A 41 -9.09 5.14 12.66
CA SER A 41 -9.86 4.55 13.76
C SER A 41 -11.18 3.95 13.29
N GLU A 42 -11.91 4.68 12.45
CA GLU A 42 -13.21 4.23 11.90
C GLU A 42 -13.07 2.97 11.02
N ASN A 43 -11.96 2.84 10.28
CA ASN A 43 -11.74 1.70 9.39
C ASN A 43 -10.95 0.55 10.02
N LYS A 44 -10.50 0.68 11.27
CA LYS A 44 -9.64 -0.29 11.96
C LYS A 44 -10.24 -1.70 11.99
N SER A 45 -11.54 -1.83 12.25
CA SER A 45 -12.25 -3.11 12.33
C SER A 45 -12.51 -3.74 10.96
N ARG A 46 -12.58 -2.92 9.89
CA ARG A 46 -12.85 -3.37 8.53
C ARG A 46 -11.58 -3.80 7.79
N ALA A 47 -10.43 -3.27 8.18
CA ALA A 47 -9.15 -3.60 7.57
C ALA A 47 -8.70 -5.02 7.94
N ARG A 48 -8.41 -5.85 6.93
CA ARG A 48 -7.81 -7.17 7.11
C ARG A 48 -6.35 -7.13 6.67
N HIS A 49 -5.45 -7.56 7.54
CA HIS A 49 -4.03 -7.64 7.22
C HIS A 49 -3.74 -8.98 6.53
N PRO A 50 -3.11 -9.03 5.34
CA PRO A 50 -2.93 -10.27 4.58
C PRO A 50 -2.16 -11.38 5.30
N LEU A 51 -1.27 -11.03 6.24
CA LEU A 51 -0.50 -12.00 7.04
C LEU A 51 -1.08 -12.23 8.44
N ARG A 52 -2.24 -11.65 8.76
CA ARG A 52 -2.89 -11.89 10.04
C ARG A 52 -3.58 -13.24 9.97
N HIS A 53 -3.18 -14.16 10.84
CA HIS A 53 -3.93 -15.38 11.09
C HIS A 53 -5.09 -15.04 12.03
N ASP A 54 -6.31 -15.10 11.51
CA ASP A 54 -7.52 -15.12 12.33
C ASP A 54 -7.77 -16.61 12.67
N LEU A 55 -7.43 -17.00 13.90
CA LEU A 55 -7.78 -18.32 14.47
C LEU A 55 -9.28 -18.38 14.79
#